data_AF-A0A1W9SPQ2-F1
#
_entry.id   AF-A0A1W9SPQ2-F1
#
_cell.length_a   1.000
_cell.length_b   1.000
_cell.length_c   1.000
_cell.angle_alpha   90.00
_cell.angle_beta   90.00
_cell.angle_gamma   90.00
#
_symmetry.space_group_name_H-M   'P 1'
#
loop_
_entity.id
_entity.type
_entity.pdbx_description
1 polymer ?
#
loop_
_entity_poly.entity_id
_entity_poly.type
_entity_poly.pdbx_seq_one_letter_code
_entity_poly.pdbx_strand_id
1 'polypeptide(L)'
;MDKKIIFPLIGKFIPTESKPKAITLEKFLELLRNEEDYFRGEENNTKLMITRLRKIFYDIYGWDKKLIRKATNIKGRYKVNLINVPYDNKARPVKRKRWRNIFKYYEIIDHKLRLVTVKNGDWMNPNVGETPEIYKNRNQDVILPDGSFCDIGHVLAGLDAYNYLAPVSPLPDFLLFAYRFFPSVDYNTDIVTWLGDIASTSGEFLFKRFSQKKPLDNKQKQDLINTYSDGSDMLGNIDPFVIKLLYDTSSTNGLRITEILKSYYIGNKYEKPYKNRYKHFCKTVGLNNWDGEKFSNEKKWFKYYKKQLKNNTAFYVYSRSRKPISVFLAIMIYFNFYKKILDFDLLLGLFLDALKLKI
;
A
#
# COMPACT_ATOMS: atom_id res chain seq x y z
N MET A 1 -27.50 12.58 13.49
CA MET A 1 -26.22 12.57 14.22
C MET A 1 -25.11 12.29 13.22
N ASP A 2 -24.25 13.28 12.95
CA ASP A 2 -23.10 13.07 12.08
C ASP A 2 -22.14 12.08 12.74
N LYS A 3 -21.92 10.92 12.12
CA LYS A 3 -20.95 9.94 12.60
C LYS A 3 -19.55 10.57 12.55
N LYS A 4 -18.81 10.46 13.66
CA LYS A 4 -17.39 10.83 13.73
C LYS A 4 -16.59 9.97 12.74
N ILE A 5 -15.73 10.59 11.94
CA ILE A 5 -14.81 9.87 11.05
C ILE A 5 -13.74 9.17 11.90
N ILE A 6 -13.38 7.94 11.53
CA ILE A 6 -12.37 7.12 12.18
C ILE A 6 -11.37 6.59 11.15
N PHE A 7 -10.11 6.39 11.57
CA PHE A 7 -9.09 5.72 10.77
C PHE A 7 -8.98 4.24 11.17
N PRO A 8 -9.21 3.27 10.26
CA PRO A 8 -9.13 1.87 10.60
C PRO A 8 -7.66 1.39 10.56
N LEU A 9 -7.06 1.08 11.72
CA LEU A 9 -5.73 0.45 11.78
C LEU A 9 -5.78 -1.08 11.78
N ILE A 10 -6.96 -1.67 11.96
CA ILE A 10 -7.17 -3.11 12.01
C ILE A 10 -8.49 -3.42 11.31
N GLY A 11 -8.47 -4.35 10.36
CA GLY A 11 -9.67 -4.99 9.85
C GLY A 11 -10.13 -6.08 10.81
N LYS A 12 -11.39 -6.04 11.26
CA LYS A 12 -12.02 -7.21 11.88
C LYS A 12 -12.72 -8.01 10.79
N PHE A 13 -12.56 -9.32 10.79
CA PHE A 13 -13.40 -10.15 9.93
C PHE A 13 -14.86 -9.93 10.30
N ILE A 14 -15.67 -9.66 9.30
CA ILE A 14 -17.10 -9.87 9.41
C ILE A 14 -17.42 -10.85 8.29
N PRO A 15 -17.66 -12.14 8.59
CA PRO A 15 -18.08 -13.09 7.58
C PRO A 15 -19.36 -12.56 6.93
N THR A 16 -19.34 -12.34 5.63
CA THR A 16 -20.52 -12.06 4.83
C THR A 16 -20.68 -13.16 3.81
N GLU A 17 -21.92 -13.56 3.50
CA GLU A 17 -22.23 -14.60 2.52
C GLU A 17 -21.63 -14.34 1.12
N SER A 18 -21.23 -13.11 0.80
CA SER A 18 -20.75 -12.68 -0.52
C SER A 18 -19.25 -12.37 -0.65
N LYS A 19 -18.43 -12.51 0.42
CA LYS A 19 -16.97 -12.35 0.31
C LYS A 19 -16.29 -13.72 0.34
N PRO A 20 -15.34 -14.02 -0.56
CA PRO A 20 -14.57 -15.25 -0.45
C PRO A 20 -13.92 -15.33 0.94
N LYS A 21 -13.95 -16.52 1.53
CA LYS A 21 -13.35 -16.81 2.84
C LYS A 21 -11.86 -16.49 2.76
N ALA A 22 -11.41 -15.43 3.43
CA ALA A 22 -9.99 -15.21 3.65
C ALA A 22 -9.37 -16.48 4.26
N ILE A 23 -8.15 -16.81 3.83
CA ILE A 23 -7.48 -18.01 4.29
C ILE A 23 -6.77 -17.76 5.63
N THR A 24 -6.53 -18.83 6.37
CA THR A 24 -5.75 -18.73 7.62
C THR A 24 -4.28 -18.48 7.30
N LEU A 25 -3.56 -17.89 8.27
CA LEU A 25 -2.13 -17.68 8.14
C LEU A 25 -1.35 -18.96 7.84
N GLU A 26 -1.70 -20.09 8.47
CA GLU A 26 -1.04 -21.37 8.22
C GLU A 26 -1.19 -21.79 6.75
N LYS A 27 -2.38 -21.63 6.18
CA LYS A 27 -2.61 -21.98 4.77
C LYS A 27 -1.86 -21.03 3.83
N PHE A 28 -1.81 -19.75 4.14
CA PHE A 28 -1.03 -18.80 3.35
C PHE A 28 0.47 -19.10 3.43
N LEU A 29 0.99 -19.44 4.61
CA LEU A 29 2.41 -19.83 4.78
C LEU A 29 2.78 -21.08 3.98
N GLU A 30 1.86 -22.05 3.86
CA GLU A 30 2.04 -23.22 2.99
C GLU A 30 2.15 -22.80 1.51
N LEU A 31 1.23 -21.95 1.03
CA LEU A 31 1.27 -21.43 -0.34
C LEU A 31 2.56 -20.64 -0.59
N LEU A 32 2.97 -19.79 0.36
CA LEU A 32 4.18 -18.99 0.25
C LEU A 32 5.44 -19.88 0.26
N ARG A 33 5.45 -20.96 1.06
CA ARG A 33 6.56 -21.93 1.09
C ARG A 33 6.75 -22.59 -0.26
N ASN A 34 5.67 -22.97 -0.93
CA ASN A 34 5.71 -23.55 -2.27
C ASN A 34 6.32 -22.55 -3.29
N GLU A 35 6.07 -21.25 -3.13
CA GLU A 35 6.70 -20.22 -3.96
C GLU A 35 8.19 -20.04 -3.66
N GLU A 36 8.62 -20.18 -2.40
CA GLU A 36 10.04 -20.18 -2.03
C GLU A 36 10.77 -21.41 -2.59
N ASP A 37 10.17 -22.60 -2.45
CA ASP A 37 10.73 -23.88 -2.90
C ASP A 37 10.91 -23.97 -4.42
N TYR A 38 10.13 -23.19 -5.19
CA TYR A 38 10.34 -23.04 -6.64
C TYR A 38 11.74 -22.52 -6.97
N PHE A 39 12.32 -21.69 -6.11
CA PHE A 39 13.65 -21.09 -6.30
C PHE A 39 14.73 -21.85 -5.51
N ARG A 40 14.80 -23.16 -5.71
CA ARG A 40 15.75 -24.05 -5.04
C ARG A 40 17.20 -23.58 -5.22
N GLY A 41 17.96 -23.53 -4.12
CA GLY A 41 19.29 -22.96 -4.00
C GLY A 41 19.32 -21.48 -3.58
N GLU A 42 18.19 -20.76 -3.71
CA GLU A 42 18.09 -19.33 -3.41
C GLU A 42 17.05 -19.03 -2.32
N GLU A 43 16.36 -20.05 -1.78
CA GLU A 43 15.32 -19.90 -0.74
C GLU A 43 15.75 -19.09 0.48
N ASN A 44 17.03 -19.19 0.86
CA ASN A 44 17.61 -18.53 2.03
C ASN A 44 18.25 -17.19 1.67
N ASN A 45 18.22 -16.77 0.39
CA ASN A 45 18.53 -15.40 0.02
C ASN A 45 17.32 -14.51 0.36
N THR A 46 17.15 -14.22 1.65
CA THR A 46 16.02 -13.51 2.24
C THR A 46 15.70 -12.24 1.47
N LYS A 47 16.72 -11.42 1.15
CA LYS A 47 16.54 -10.18 0.39
C LYS A 47 15.97 -10.41 -1.00
N LEU A 48 16.55 -11.35 -1.76
CA LEU A 48 16.10 -11.69 -3.11
C LEU A 48 14.69 -12.29 -3.10
N MET A 49 14.41 -13.16 -2.11
CA MET A 49 13.14 -13.86 -2.00
C MET A 49 11.99 -12.89 -1.70
N ILE A 50 12.20 -11.90 -0.82
CA ILE A 50 11.22 -10.82 -0.57
C ILE A 50 10.82 -10.14 -1.88
N THR A 51 11.79 -9.77 -2.72
CA THR A 51 11.50 -9.13 -4.01
C THR A 51 10.68 -10.05 -4.92
N ARG A 52 11.04 -11.33 -5.03
CA ARG A 52 10.36 -12.30 -5.89
C ARG A 52 8.93 -12.56 -5.43
N LEU A 53 8.72 -12.72 -4.12
CA LEU A 53 7.40 -12.94 -3.53
C LEU A 53 6.53 -11.68 -3.61
N ARG A 54 7.06 -10.48 -3.34
CA ARG A 54 6.34 -9.22 -3.55
C ARG A 54 5.81 -9.14 -4.99
N LYS A 55 6.62 -9.51 -5.97
CA LYS A 55 6.27 -9.43 -7.39
C LYS A 55 5.06 -10.28 -7.78
N ILE A 56 4.70 -11.30 -6.99
CA ILE A 56 3.43 -12.02 -7.17
C ILE A 56 2.24 -11.06 -7.07
N PHE A 57 2.31 -10.11 -6.15
CA PHE A 57 1.21 -9.19 -5.84
C PHE A 57 1.41 -7.79 -6.47
N TYR A 58 2.66 -7.31 -6.57
CA TYR A 58 3.01 -5.92 -6.91
C TYR A 58 4.05 -5.77 -8.05
N ASP A 59 4.08 -6.66 -9.05
CA ASP A 59 4.96 -6.52 -10.24
C ASP A 59 4.32 -5.69 -11.36
N ILE A 60 4.18 -4.38 -11.13
CA ILE A 60 3.77 -3.43 -12.18
C ILE A 60 4.78 -2.29 -12.30
N TYR A 61 4.81 -1.65 -13.47
CA TYR A 61 5.77 -0.61 -13.80
C TYR A 61 5.94 0.47 -12.71
N GLY A 62 4.85 0.95 -12.11
CA GLY A 62 4.93 1.97 -11.04
C GLY A 62 5.72 1.46 -9.82
N TRP A 63 5.39 0.28 -9.34
CA TRP A 63 6.05 -0.33 -8.18
C TRP A 63 7.53 -0.60 -8.46
N ASP A 64 7.81 -1.28 -9.56
CA ASP A 64 9.14 -1.81 -9.83
C ASP A 64 10.10 -0.75 -10.39
N LYS A 65 9.63 0.11 -11.30
CA LYS A 65 10.46 1.10 -12.01
C LYS A 65 10.39 2.51 -11.43
N LYS A 66 9.45 2.81 -10.52
CA LYS A 66 9.33 4.15 -9.90
C LYS A 66 9.54 4.13 -8.39
N LEU A 67 8.96 3.18 -7.67
CA LEU A 67 9.02 3.13 -6.20
C LEU A 67 10.22 2.33 -5.67
N ILE A 68 10.56 1.18 -6.28
CA ILE A 68 11.64 0.29 -5.84
C ILE A 68 12.63 0.01 -6.99
N ARG A 69 13.21 1.07 -7.56
CA ARG A 69 14.02 1.04 -8.80
C ARG A 69 15.19 0.06 -8.78
N LYS A 70 15.80 -0.15 -7.62
CA LYS A 70 16.96 -1.07 -7.49
C LYS A 70 16.56 -2.55 -7.57
N ALA A 71 15.29 -2.87 -7.35
CA ALA A 71 14.76 -4.23 -7.45
C ALA A 71 14.31 -4.60 -8.87
N THR A 72 14.36 -3.64 -9.81
CA THR A 72 13.68 -3.78 -11.09
C THR A 72 14.13 -4.98 -11.93
N ASN A 73 15.43 -5.27 -11.93
CA ASN A 73 15.98 -6.33 -12.78
C ASN A 73 15.83 -7.73 -12.17
N ILE A 74 15.31 -7.82 -10.94
CA ILE A 74 15.00 -9.09 -10.30
C ILE A 74 13.73 -9.66 -10.95
N LYS A 75 13.85 -10.85 -11.52
CA LYS A 75 12.72 -11.52 -12.18
C LYS A 75 11.85 -12.20 -11.14
N GLY A 76 10.54 -11.94 -11.19
CA GLY A 76 9.53 -12.76 -10.50
C GLY A 76 9.19 -14.02 -11.29
N ARG A 77 8.46 -14.94 -10.66
CA ARG A 77 7.96 -16.18 -11.29
C ARG A 77 6.91 -15.89 -12.36
N TYR A 78 5.89 -15.13 -12.00
CA TYR A 78 4.70 -14.92 -12.82
C TYR A 78 4.84 -13.81 -13.86
N LYS A 79 3.96 -13.83 -14.87
CA LYS A 79 3.76 -12.74 -15.82
C LYS A 79 2.60 -11.88 -15.31
N VAL A 80 2.79 -10.57 -15.27
CA VAL A 80 1.73 -9.63 -14.92
C VAL A 80 1.32 -8.84 -16.15
N ASN A 81 0.05 -8.94 -16.52
CA ASN A 81 -0.57 -8.16 -17.57
C ASN A 81 -1.61 -7.22 -16.99
N LEU A 82 -1.73 -6.02 -17.55
CA LEU A 82 -2.82 -5.10 -17.24
C LEU A 82 -3.92 -5.25 -18.28
N ILE A 83 -5.06 -5.80 -17.89
CA ILE A 83 -6.22 -5.99 -18.77
C ILE A 83 -7.25 -4.89 -18.52
N ASN A 84 -7.86 -4.38 -19.59
CA ASN A 84 -8.99 -3.47 -19.45
C ASN A 84 -10.24 -4.26 -19.08
N VAL A 85 -10.93 -3.88 -18.00
CA VAL A 85 -12.24 -4.41 -17.66
C VAL A 85 -13.30 -3.60 -18.40
N PRO A 86 -14.25 -4.23 -19.10
CA PRO A 86 -15.42 -3.51 -19.60
C PRO A 86 -16.21 -2.95 -18.41
N TYR A 87 -16.58 -1.67 -18.51
CA TYR A 87 -17.47 -0.99 -17.56
C TYR A 87 -18.79 -1.76 -17.48
N ASP A 88 -19.19 -2.23 -16.30
CA ASP A 88 -20.53 -2.82 -16.13
C ASP A 88 -21.57 -1.70 -16.33
N ASN A 89 -22.33 -1.81 -17.43
CA ASN A 89 -23.28 -0.81 -17.95
C ASN A 89 -24.48 -0.52 -17.03
N LYS A 90 -24.52 -1.02 -15.80
CA LYS A 90 -25.62 -0.78 -14.85
C LYS A 90 -25.62 0.61 -14.20
N ALA A 91 -24.54 1.38 -14.30
CA ALA A 91 -24.50 2.78 -13.87
C ALA A 91 -24.74 3.74 -15.05
N ARG A 92 -26.00 4.19 -15.22
CA ARG A 92 -26.42 5.13 -16.27
C ARG A 92 -25.51 6.38 -16.30
N PRO A 93 -24.97 6.79 -17.47
CA PRO A 93 -24.23 8.04 -17.58
C PRO A 93 -25.19 9.23 -17.47
N VAL A 94 -25.04 10.03 -16.40
CA VAL A 94 -25.83 11.25 -16.21
C VAL A 94 -25.40 12.31 -17.23
N LYS A 95 -26.14 12.42 -18.34
CA LYS A 95 -26.00 13.51 -19.32
C LYS A 95 -26.44 14.83 -18.68
N ARG A 96 -25.53 15.76 -18.36
CA ARG A 96 -25.88 17.18 -18.11
C ARG A 96 -25.02 18.16 -18.92
N LYS A 97 -25.69 19.21 -19.42
CA LYS A 97 -25.25 20.21 -20.40
C LYS A 97 -24.65 21.44 -19.70
N ARG A 98 -23.75 22.11 -20.42
CA ARG A 98 -23.29 23.53 -20.32
C ARG A 98 -22.02 23.95 -19.56
N TRP A 99 -21.27 23.08 -18.87
CA TRP A 99 -19.88 23.36 -18.42
C TRP A 99 -18.89 22.25 -18.86
N ARG A 100 -18.94 21.90 -20.15
CA ARG A 100 -18.62 20.54 -20.65
C ARG A 100 -17.18 20.22 -21.04
N ASN A 101 -16.21 21.13 -21.03
CA ASN A 101 -14.92 20.82 -21.70
C ASN A 101 -13.72 20.54 -20.78
N ILE A 102 -13.63 21.07 -19.56
CA ILE A 102 -12.48 20.75 -18.68
C ILE A 102 -12.76 19.52 -17.78
N PHE A 103 -14.02 19.34 -17.34
CA PHE A 103 -14.36 18.33 -16.33
C PHE A 103 -15.04 17.05 -16.84
N LYS A 104 -15.35 16.95 -18.14
CA LYS A 104 -15.80 15.69 -18.77
C LYS A 104 -14.65 14.67 -18.91
N TYR A 105 -13.41 15.10 -18.69
CA TYR A 105 -12.20 14.29 -18.76
C TYR A 105 -11.89 13.50 -17.48
N TYR A 106 -12.62 13.74 -16.38
CA TYR A 106 -12.53 12.98 -15.13
C TYR A 106 -13.39 11.70 -15.15
N GLU A 107 -13.59 11.10 -16.32
CA GLU A 107 -13.67 9.64 -16.39
C GLU A 107 -12.28 9.16 -15.93
N ILE A 108 -12.18 8.93 -14.62
CA ILE A 108 -11.03 8.32 -13.98
C ILE A 108 -10.88 6.97 -14.68
N ILE A 109 -9.81 6.82 -15.46
CA ILE A 109 -9.51 5.58 -16.15
C ILE A 109 -9.02 4.62 -15.07
N ASP A 110 -9.94 3.92 -14.41
CA ASP A 110 -9.58 2.86 -13.48
C ASP A 110 -10.35 1.58 -13.75
N HIS A 111 -10.04 0.99 -14.89
CA HIS A 111 -10.49 -0.36 -15.19
C HIS A 111 -9.33 -1.21 -15.68
N LYS A 112 -8.13 -1.03 -15.13
CA LYS A 112 -7.04 -1.97 -15.40
C LYS A 112 -6.93 -2.96 -14.26
N LEU A 113 -7.46 -4.16 -14.45
CA LEU A 113 -7.20 -5.26 -13.53
C LEU A 113 -5.80 -5.83 -13.79
N ARG A 114 -5.11 -6.18 -12.71
CA ARG A 114 -3.88 -6.98 -12.76
C ARG A 114 -4.27 -8.43 -12.98
N LEU A 115 -3.88 -8.97 -14.12
CA LEU A 115 -3.94 -10.39 -14.42
C LEU A 115 -2.54 -10.98 -14.23
N VAL A 116 -2.38 -11.78 -13.18
CA VAL A 116 -1.16 -12.53 -12.88
C VAL A 116 -1.32 -13.94 -13.41
N THR A 117 -0.39 -14.42 -14.24
CA THR A 117 -0.45 -15.77 -14.81
C THR A 117 0.90 -16.49 -14.77
N VAL A 118 0.84 -17.82 -14.74
CA VAL A 118 2.01 -18.69 -14.98
C VAL A 118 2.57 -18.42 -16.37
N LYS A 119 3.90 -18.27 -16.49
CA LYS A 119 4.60 -17.97 -17.75
C LYS A 119 4.59 -19.16 -18.71
N ASN A 120 4.52 -18.88 -20.01
CA ASN A 120 4.79 -19.87 -21.05
C ASN A 120 6.25 -20.33 -20.94
N GLY A 121 6.47 -21.64 -20.86
CA GLY A 121 7.79 -22.24 -20.69
C GLY A 121 8.20 -22.52 -19.23
N ASP A 122 7.28 -22.47 -18.26
CA ASP A 122 7.45 -23.13 -16.96
C ASP A 122 7.07 -24.62 -17.13
N TRP A 123 7.97 -25.42 -17.75
CA TRP A 123 7.71 -26.82 -18.16
C TRP A 123 7.29 -27.75 -17.01
N MET A 124 7.51 -27.31 -15.77
CA MET A 124 7.13 -28.04 -14.55
C MET A 124 5.73 -27.69 -14.04
N ASN A 125 5.00 -26.78 -14.69
CA ASN A 125 3.68 -26.35 -14.23
C ASN A 125 2.59 -26.62 -15.28
N PRO A 126 1.64 -27.54 -15.03
CA PRO A 126 0.55 -27.82 -15.98
C PRO A 126 -0.40 -26.63 -16.17
N ASN A 127 -0.33 -25.62 -15.29
CA ASN A 127 -1.29 -24.52 -15.23
C ASN A 127 -0.77 -23.25 -15.95
N VAL A 128 0.01 -23.40 -17.01
CA VAL A 128 0.48 -22.26 -17.83
C VAL A 128 -0.69 -21.39 -18.26
N GLY A 129 -0.60 -20.08 -18.05
CA GLY A 129 -1.69 -19.14 -18.36
C GLY A 129 -2.75 -18.98 -17.26
N GLU A 130 -2.73 -19.80 -16.22
CA GLU A 130 -3.66 -19.66 -15.08
C GLU A 130 -3.16 -18.69 -14.01
N THR A 131 -4.10 -18.15 -13.23
CA THR A 131 -3.80 -17.36 -12.04
C THR A 131 -3.29 -18.26 -10.90
N PRO A 132 -2.15 -17.95 -10.27
CA PRO A 132 -1.62 -18.79 -9.20
C PRO A 132 -2.51 -18.75 -7.96
N GLU A 133 -2.61 -19.88 -7.25
CA GLU A 133 -3.51 -20.05 -6.10
C GLU A 133 -3.27 -19.01 -5.01
N ILE A 134 -2.01 -18.68 -4.75
CA ILE A 134 -1.63 -17.64 -3.77
C ILE A 134 -2.19 -16.25 -4.11
N TYR A 135 -2.53 -15.97 -5.37
CA TYR A 135 -3.10 -14.69 -5.82
C TYR A 135 -4.62 -14.74 -6.03
N LYS A 136 -5.21 -15.92 -6.22
CA LYS A 136 -6.66 -16.09 -6.43
C LYS A 136 -7.44 -15.56 -5.21
N ASN A 137 -8.66 -15.08 -5.45
CA ASN A 137 -9.64 -14.71 -4.42
C ASN A 137 -9.15 -13.75 -3.33
N ARG A 138 -8.09 -12.95 -3.60
CA ARG A 138 -7.40 -12.14 -2.58
C ARG A 138 -6.86 -12.98 -1.41
N ASN A 139 -6.31 -14.15 -1.70
CA ASN A 139 -5.67 -14.99 -0.68
C ASN A 139 -4.51 -14.30 0.08
N GLN A 140 -4.03 -13.15 -0.40
CA GLN A 140 -3.12 -12.25 0.32
C GLN A 140 -3.73 -11.59 1.57
N ASP A 141 -5.05 -11.46 1.64
CA ASP A 141 -5.79 -11.02 2.84
C ASP A 141 -5.92 -12.22 3.79
N VAL A 142 -5.14 -12.20 4.86
CA VAL A 142 -4.95 -13.36 5.74
C VAL A 142 -5.56 -13.12 7.12
N ILE A 143 -6.20 -14.17 7.67
CA ILE A 143 -6.66 -14.19 9.05
C ILE A 143 -5.48 -14.51 9.97
N LEU A 144 -5.10 -13.55 10.81
CA LEU A 144 -4.05 -13.71 11.81
C LEU A 144 -4.55 -14.48 13.05
N PRO A 145 -3.66 -15.03 13.90
CA PRO A 145 -4.05 -15.81 15.07
C PRO A 145 -4.90 -15.08 16.12
N ASP A 146 -4.91 -13.74 16.11
CA ASP A 146 -5.75 -12.90 16.97
C ASP A 146 -7.09 -12.51 16.32
N GLY A 147 -7.39 -13.06 15.13
CA GLY A 147 -8.61 -12.79 14.36
C GLY A 147 -8.60 -11.51 13.53
N SER A 148 -7.49 -10.76 13.54
CA SER A 148 -7.31 -9.59 12.67
C SER A 148 -6.99 -9.99 11.22
N PHE A 149 -7.18 -9.03 10.31
CA PHE A 149 -6.91 -9.16 8.88
C PHE A 149 -5.63 -8.41 8.53
N CYS A 150 -4.80 -9.02 7.70
CA CYS A 150 -3.57 -8.43 7.20
C CYS A 150 -3.35 -8.78 5.73
N ASP A 151 -3.13 -7.78 4.88
CA ASP A 151 -2.63 -8.01 3.52
C ASP A 151 -1.12 -8.32 3.62
N ILE A 152 -0.76 -9.60 3.48
CA ILE A 152 0.65 -10.04 3.54
C ILE A 152 1.43 -9.59 2.28
N GLY A 153 0.73 -9.31 1.17
CA GLY A 153 1.31 -8.64 0.01
C GLY A 153 1.84 -7.24 0.35
N HIS A 154 1.10 -6.45 1.15
CA HIS A 154 1.59 -5.15 1.67
C HIS A 154 2.82 -5.32 2.57
N VAL A 155 2.84 -6.36 3.42
CA VAL A 155 4.02 -6.68 4.25
C VAL A 155 5.25 -6.91 3.37
N LEU A 156 5.14 -7.78 2.37
CA LEU A 156 6.23 -8.07 1.44
C LEU A 156 6.67 -6.83 0.66
N ALA A 157 5.72 -5.97 0.28
CA ALA A 157 5.99 -4.72 -0.40
C ALA A 157 6.80 -3.73 0.45
N GLY A 158 6.43 -3.56 1.72
CA GLY A 158 7.16 -2.74 2.68
C GLY A 158 8.57 -3.28 2.96
N LEU A 159 8.71 -4.61 3.15
CA LEU A 159 10.02 -5.25 3.35
C LEU A 159 10.94 -5.07 2.14
N ASP A 160 10.42 -5.18 0.91
CA ASP A 160 11.21 -4.96 -0.29
C ASP A 160 11.70 -3.51 -0.37
N ALA A 161 10.83 -2.53 -0.07
CA ALA A 161 11.24 -1.13 -0.04
C ALA A 161 12.34 -0.88 1.00
N TYR A 162 12.29 -1.53 2.17
CA TYR A 162 13.38 -1.48 3.16
C TYR A 162 14.70 -2.05 2.65
N ASN A 163 14.65 -3.12 1.87
CA ASN A 163 15.83 -3.73 1.28
C ASN A 163 16.47 -2.88 0.16
N TYR A 164 15.72 -1.92 -0.37
CA TYR A 164 16.13 -1.00 -1.43
C TYR A 164 15.74 0.45 -1.10
N LEU A 165 16.08 0.91 0.10
CA LEU A 165 15.79 2.28 0.54
C LEU A 165 16.30 3.33 -0.45
N ALA A 166 15.40 4.21 -0.85
CA ALA A 166 15.68 5.33 -1.73
C ALA A 166 14.59 6.39 -1.61
N PRO A 167 14.90 7.67 -1.88
CA PRO A 167 13.86 8.68 -2.07
C PRO A 167 13.08 8.40 -3.36
N VAL A 168 11.80 8.76 -3.37
CA VAL A 168 10.95 8.73 -4.57
C VAL A 168 10.82 10.13 -5.14
N SER A 169 11.17 10.28 -6.41
CA SER A 169 11.22 11.55 -7.13
C SER A 169 10.89 11.32 -8.61
N PRO A 170 10.36 12.32 -9.35
CA PRO A 170 10.19 12.20 -10.79
C PRO A 170 11.53 12.17 -11.55
N LEU A 171 12.64 12.54 -10.90
CA LEU A 171 13.96 12.58 -11.51
C LEU A 171 14.47 11.19 -11.91
N PRO A 172 15.23 11.08 -13.02
CA PRO A 172 15.98 9.86 -13.36
C PRO A 172 17.10 9.61 -12.35
N ASP A 173 17.61 8.38 -12.29
CA ASP A 173 18.58 7.96 -11.26
C ASP A 173 19.86 8.81 -11.24
N PHE A 174 20.38 9.20 -12.41
CA PHE A 174 21.58 10.04 -12.51
C PHE A 174 21.37 11.48 -12.00
N LEU A 175 20.13 11.94 -11.83
CA LEU A 175 19.80 13.24 -11.23
C LEU A 175 19.24 13.11 -9.81
N LEU A 176 19.21 11.90 -9.24
CA LEU A 176 18.56 11.68 -7.96
C LEU A 176 19.23 12.48 -6.84
N PHE A 177 20.51 12.86 -6.94
CA PHE A 177 21.18 13.75 -5.99
C PHE A 177 20.46 15.11 -5.80
N ALA A 178 19.72 15.58 -6.80
CA ALA A 178 18.98 16.84 -6.80
C ALA A 178 17.52 16.70 -6.33
N TYR A 179 17.09 15.53 -5.84
CA TYR A 179 15.68 15.24 -5.55
C TYR A 179 15.00 16.25 -4.61
N ARG A 180 15.77 16.89 -3.71
CA ARG A 180 15.27 17.86 -2.74
C ARG A 180 14.73 19.15 -3.35
N PHE A 181 15.11 19.47 -4.60
CA PHE A 181 14.61 20.62 -5.35
C PHE A 181 13.31 20.33 -6.10
N PHE A 182 12.88 19.07 -6.13
CA PHE A 182 11.70 18.60 -6.85
C PHE A 182 10.69 17.97 -5.88
N PRO A 183 9.42 17.79 -6.29
CA PRO A 183 8.48 17.00 -5.51
C PRO A 183 9.08 15.63 -5.23
N SER A 184 9.16 15.25 -3.95
CA SER A 184 9.82 14.03 -3.53
C SER A 184 9.28 13.52 -2.20
N VAL A 185 9.37 12.21 -2.01
CA VAL A 185 9.16 11.54 -0.73
C VAL A 185 10.49 10.96 -0.28
N ASP A 186 10.91 11.25 0.95
CA ASP A 186 12.28 10.95 1.41
C ASP A 186 12.56 9.44 1.48
N TYR A 187 11.55 8.63 1.74
CA TYR A 187 11.66 7.18 1.82
C TYR A 187 10.58 6.49 1.00
N ASN A 188 11.01 5.58 0.11
CA ASN A 188 10.10 4.72 -0.64
C ASN A 188 9.23 3.85 0.27
N THR A 189 9.72 3.44 1.44
CA THR A 189 8.94 2.67 2.43
C THR A 189 7.64 3.36 2.82
N ASP A 190 7.66 4.68 3.03
CA ASP A 190 6.44 5.42 3.41
C ASP A 190 5.40 5.40 2.28
N ILE A 191 5.82 5.66 1.04
CA ILE A 191 4.93 5.70 -0.13
C ILE A 191 4.45 4.33 -0.58
N VAL A 192 5.22 3.26 -0.39
CA VAL A 192 4.74 1.90 -0.68
C VAL A 192 3.85 1.33 0.41
N THR A 193 3.79 1.97 1.58
CA THR A 193 2.98 1.50 2.71
C THR A 193 1.96 2.57 3.14
N TRP A 194 1.93 2.90 4.44
CA TRP A 194 0.88 3.66 5.09
C TRP A 194 0.64 5.06 4.49
N LEU A 195 1.71 5.76 4.11
CA LEU A 195 1.58 7.11 3.55
C LEU A 195 1.03 7.06 2.12
N GLY A 196 1.32 5.99 1.36
CA GLY A 196 0.78 5.72 0.02
C GLY A 196 -0.74 5.59 0.02
N ASP A 197 -1.26 4.82 0.97
CA ASP A 197 -2.70 4.58 1.11
C ASP A 197 -3.42 5.85 1.58
N ILE A 198 -2.87 6.56 2.57
CA ILE A 198 -3.41 7.87 2.99
C ILE A 198 -3.38 8.87 1.82
N ALA A 199 -2.30 8.87 1.02
CA ALA A 199 -2.19 9.71 -0.17
C ALA A 199 -3.25 9.37 -1.22
N SER A 200 -3.55 8.08 -1.39
CA SER A 200 -4.59 7.57 -2.28
C SER A 200 -5.98 8.05 -1.83
N THR A 201 -6.31 7.91 -0.54
CA THR A 201 -7.54 8.46 0.04
C THR A 201 -7.67 9.96 -0.21
N SER A 202 -6.59 10.72 0.02
CA SER A 202 -6.58 12.17 -0.20
C SER A 202 -6.78 12.54 -1.67
N GLY A 203 -6.15 11.82 -2.59
CA GLY A 203 -6.35 12.00 -4.03
C GLY A 203 -7.80 11.70 -4.45
N GLU A 204 -8.40 10.68 -3.87
CA GLU A 204 -9.79 10.31 -4.16
C GLU A 204 -10.80 11.28 -3.54
N PHE A 205 -10.46 11.97 -2.44
CA PHE A 205 -11.25 13.12 -1.98
C PHE A 205 -11.33 14.21 -3.07
N LEU A 206 -10.19 14.53 -3.71
CA LEU A 206 -10.13 15.50 -4.80
C LEU A 206 -10.97 15.06 -6.00
N PHE A 207 -10.79 13.82 -6.46
CA PHE A 207 -11.53 13.31 -7.60
C PHE A 207 -13.03 13.24 -7.36
N LYS A 208 -13.46 12.75 -6.18
CA LYS A 208 -14.88 12.72 -5.82
C LYS A 208 -15.46 14.13 -5.73
N ARG A 209 -14.73 15.09 -5.14
CA ARG A 209 -15.12 16.51 -5.07
C ARG A 209 -15.29 17.15 -6.45
N PHE A 210 -14.43 16.82 -7.41
CA PHE A 210 -14.56 17.29 -8.80
C PHE A 210 -15.74 16.65 -9.53
N SER A 211 -15.95 15.34 -9.34
CA SER A 211 -17.09 14.63 -9.94
C SER A 211 -18.43 15.17 -9.47
N GLN A 212 -18.61 15.38 -8.17
CA GLN A 212 -19.91 15.77 -7.61
C GLN A 212 -20.11 17.29 -7.46
N LYS A 213 -19.04 18.08 -7.60
CA LYS A 213 -19.02 19.54 -7.47
C LYS A 213 -19.51 20.10 -6.12
N LYS A 214 -19.66 19.26 -5.10
CA LYS A 214 -20.04 19.60 -3.71
C LYS A 214 -19.02 19.06 -2.71
N PRO A 215 -18.81 19.73 -1.56
CA PRO A 215 -18.00 19.20 -0.46
C PRO A 215 -18.41 17.75 -0.11
N LEU A 216 -17.45 16.94 0.31
CA LEU A 216 -17.72 15.59 0.79
C LEU A 216 -18.28 15.66 2.20
N ASP A 217 -19.37 14.95 2.46
CA ASP A 217 -19.84 14.73 3.81
C ASP A 217 -18.98 13.69 4.56
N ASN A 218 -19.17 13.55 5.87
CA ASN A 218 -18.38 12.64 6.69
C ASN A 218 -18.56 11.17 6.29
N LYS A 219 -19.74 10.78 5.83
CA LYS A 219 -20.00 9.39 5.38
C LYS A 219 -19.19 9.10 4.13
N GLN A 220 -19.21 9.99 3.15
CA GLN A 220 -18.42 9.87 1.92
C GLN A 220 -16.91 9.83 2.21
N LYS A 221 -16.43 10.67 3.14
CA LYS A 221 -15.02 10.63 3.57
C LYS A 221 -14.67 9.30 4.23
N GLN A 222 -15.52 8.79 5.12
CA GLN A 222 -15.33 7.50 5.77
C GLN A 222 -15.32 6.35 4.75
N ASP A 223 -16.24 6.36 3.78
CA ASP A 223 -16.32 5.33 2.73
C ASP A 223 -15.02 5.28 1.90
N LEU A 224 -14.46 6.45 1.57
CA LEU A 224 -13.18 6.55 0.86
C LEU A 224 -11.99 6.12 1.74
N ILE A 225 -11.97 6.47 3.03
CA ILE A 225 -10.96 5.94 3.96
C ILE A 225 -11.02 4.41 4.02
N ASN A 226 -12.22 3.84 4.18
CA ASN A 226 -12.43 2.39 4.24
C ASN A 226 -12.11 1.66 2.93
N THR A 227 -12.00 2.38 1.81
CA THR A 227 -11.72 1.77 0.49
C THR A 227 -10.24 1.84 0.13
N TYR A 228 -9.56 2.91 0.50
CA TYR A 228 -8.18 3.21 0.07
C TYR A 228 -7.16 3.19 1.21
N SER A 229 -7.60 2.96 2.44
CA SER A 229 -6.77 2.84 3.65
C SER A 229 -7.47 1.89 4.61
N ASP A 230 -7.88 0.72 4.12
CA ASP A 230 -8.62 -0.22 4.94
C ASP A 230 -7.73 -0.88 6.00
N GLY A 231 -8.36 -1.46 7.01
CA GLY A 231 -7.64 -1.98 8.17
C GLY A 231 -6.74 -3.18 7.88
N SER A 232 -6.97 -3.94 6.80
CA SER A 232 -6.11 -5.05 6.35
C SER A 232 -4.79 -4.52 5.79
N ASP A 233 -4.90 -3.55 4.87
CA ASP A 233 -3.76 -2.87 4.27
C ASP A 233 -2.97 -2.08 5.32
N MET A 234 -3.66 -1.36 6.22
CA MET A 234 -2.99 -0.62 7.29
C MET A 234 -2.19 -1.52 8.24
N LEU A 235 -2.68 -2.71 8.54
CA LEU A 235 -1.91 -3.67 9.31
C LEU A 235 -0.69 -4.19 8.52
N GLY A 236 -0.91 -4.51 7.25
CA GLY A 236 0.15 -4.88 6.29
C GLY A 236 1.18 -3.78 6.04
N ASN A 237 0.83 -2.52 6.28
CA ASN A 237 1.73 -1.37 6.20
C ASN A 237 2.59 -1.20 7.46
N ILE A 238 2.05 -1.54 8.63
CA ILE A 238 2.69 -1.39 9.93
C ILE A 238 3.70 -2.51 10.19
N ASP A 239 3.30 -3.75 9.93
CA ASP A 239 4.12 -4.93 10.21
C ASP A 239 5.50 -4.98 9.57
N PRO A 240 5.74 -4.54 8.31
CA PRO A 240 7.08 -4.56 7.73
C PRO A 240 8.08 -3.69 8.50
N PHE A 241 7.66 -2.60 9.14
CA PHE A 241 8.54 -1.77 9.98
C PHE A 241 9.01 -2.54 11.23
N VAL A 242 8.12 -3.36 11.79
CA VAL A 242 8.39 -4.15 13.00
C VAL A 242 9.20 -5.40 12.66
N ILE A 243 8.84 -6.09 11.58
CA ILE A 243 9.60 -7.25 11.08
C ILE A 243 11.02 -6.83 10.73
N LYS A 244 11.21 -5.71 10.02
CA LYS A 244 12.56 -5.22 9.68
C LYS A 244 13.41 -4.90 10.92
N LEU A 245 12.79 -4.45 12.01
CA LEU A 245 13.48 -4.17 13.27
C LEU A 245 13.98 -5.45 13.96
N LEU A 246 13.24 -6.55 13.83
CA LEU A 246 13.47 -7.79 14.58
C LEU A 246 14.27 -8.84 13.79
N TYR A 247 14.24 -8.78 12.47
CA TYR A 247 14.84 -9.78 11.59
C TYR A 247 15.77 -9.13 10.55
N ASP A 248 16.88 -9.80 10.23
CA ASP A 248 17.74 -9.40 9.12
C ASP A 248 17.13 -9.80 7.77
N THR A 249 16.21 -8.97 7.28
CA THR A 249 15.57 -9.16 5.97
C THR A 249 16.48 -8.85 4.78
N SER A 250 17.70 -8.36 5.03
CA SER A 250 18.67 -7.95 4.02
C SER A 250 19.70 -9.03 3.68
N SER A 251 19.70 -10.14 4.43
CA SER A 251 20.66 -11.23 4.26
C SER A 251 20.53 -11.92 2.89
N THR A 252 21.68 -12.37 2.37
CA THR A 252 21.78 -13.26 1.20
C THR A 252 21.86 -14.73 1.57
N ASN A 253 21.94 -15.04 2.87
CA ASN A 253 21.95 -16.40 3.43
C ASN A 253 21.31 -16.38 4.83
N GLY A 254 20.06 -15.92 4.90
CA GLY A 254 19.29 -15.76 6.13
C GLY A 254 18.16 -16.79 6.24
N LEU A 255 17.18 -16.45 7.06
CA LEU A 255 15.96 -17.23 7.20
C LEU A 255 15.09 -17.12 5.94
N ARG A 256 14.29 -18.15 5.70
CA ARG A 256 13.21 -18.07 4.72
C ARG A 256 12.15 -17.07 5.21
N ILE A 257 11.41 -16.46 4.30
CA ILE A 257 10.36 -15.49 4.62
C ILE A 257 9.22 -16.16 5.36
N THR A 258 8.88 -17.40 4.99
CA THR A 258 7.89 -18.20 5.73
C THR A 258 8.28 -18.40 7.20
N GLU A 259 9.56 -18.59 7.50
CA GLU A 259 10.06 -18.74 8.88
C GLU A 259 9.99 -17.43 9.65
N ILE A 260 10.36 -16.31 9.01
CA ILE A 260 10.24 -14.96 9.59
C ILE A 260 8.76 -14.65 9.93
N LEU A 261 7.85 -14.85 8.98
CA LEU A 261 6.42 -14.56 9.18
C LEU A 261 5.80 -15.49 10.22
N LYS A 262 6.14 -16.79 10.19
CA LYS A 262 5.70 -17.75 11.21
C LYS A 262 6.18 -17.35 12.60
N SER A 263 7.46 -17.00 12.74
CA SER A 263 8.03 -16.54 14.00
C SER A 263 7.37 -15.25 14.49
N TYR A 264 7.15 -14.27 13.61
CA TYR A 264 6.53 -13.00 13.95
C TYR A 264 5.07 -13.13 14.42
N TYR A 265 4.24 -13.89 13.70
CA TYR A 265 2.80 -13.97 13.99
C TYR A 265 2.39 -15.13 14.92
N ILE A 266 3.05 -16.29 14.81
CA ILE A 266 2.68 -17.53 15.53
C ILE A 266 3.62 -17.80 16.71
N GLY A 267 4.84 -17.24 16.71
CA GLY A 267 5.89 -17.49 17.70
C GLY A 267 5.45 -17.39 19.16
N ASN A 268 6.32 -17.90 20.05
CA ASN A 268 5.98 -18.23 21.44
C ASN A 268 5.21 -17.11 22.17
N LYS A 269 4.20 -17.54 22.94
CA LYS A 269 3.16 -16.71 23.60
C LYS A 269 3.71 -15.54 24.44
N TYR A 270 4.94 -15.65 24.93
CA TYR A 270 5.61 -14.68 25.80
C TYR A 270 6.34 -13.57 25.04
N GLU A 271 6.70 -13.77 23.77
CA GLU A 271 7.48 -12.79 22.99
C GLU A 271 6.73 -12.17 21.83
N LYS A 272 5.51 -12.64 21.50
CA LYS A 272 4.65 -12.20 20.38
C LYS A 272 4.90 -10.74 19.94
N PRO A 273 5.84 -10.51 19.01
CA PRO A 273 6.35 -9.16 18.78
C PRO A 273 5.29 -8.24 18.18
N TYR A 274 4.32 -8.85 17.49
CA TYR A 274 3.15 -8.20 16.94
C TYR A 274 2.25 -7.52 18.00
N LYS A 275 2.32 -7.90 19.29
CA LYS A 275 1.55 -7.21 20.35
C LYS A 275 2.02 -5.78 20.58
N ASN A 276 3.32 -5.52 20.37
CA ASN A 276 3.92 -4.19 20.52
C ASN A 276 4.08 -3.47 19.17
N ARG A 277 3.44 -3.97 18.10
CA ARG A 277 3.66 -3.48 16.73
C ARG A 277 3.46 -1.98 16.58
N TYR A 278 2.41 -1.42 17.21
CA TYR A 278 2.11 0.01 17.11
C TYR A 278 3.14 0.88 17.81
N LYS A 279 3.66 0.43 18.95
CA LYS A 279 4.73 1.11 19.68
C LYS A 279 6.02 1.10 18.88
N HIS A 280 6.40 -0.06 18.32
CA HIS A 280 7.57 -0.17 17.45
C HIS A 280 7.42 0.66 16.18
N PHE A 281 6.26 0.58 15.53
CA PHE A 281 5.94 1.36 14.34
C PHE A 281 6.06 2.86 14.60
N CYS A 282 5.45 3.38 15.68
CA CYS A 282 5.55 4.79 16.03
C CYS A 282 7.00 5.24 16.19
N LYS A 283 7.84 4.45 16.87
CA LYS A 283 9.28 4.74 16.98
C LYS A 283 9.96 4.77 15.60
N THR A 284 9.65 3.82 14.73
CA THR A 284 10.26 3.74 13.39
C THR A 284 9.83 4.86 12.45
N VAL A 285 8.61 5.41 12.58
CA VAL A 285 8.16 6.61 11.84
C VAL A 285 8.53 7.91 12.57
N GLY A 286 9.35 7.84 13.62
CA GLY A 286 9.93 8.99 14.30
C GLY A 286 9.02 9.69 15.31
N LEU A 287 7.98 9.04 15.83
CA LEU A 287 7.22 9.51 17.00
C LEU A 287 7.93 9.08 18.28
N ASN A 288 8.19 10.04 19.19
CA ASN A 288 9.06 9.84 20.36
C ASN A 288 8.43 10.32 21.67
N ASN A 289 8.83 9.67 22.76
CA ASN A 289 8.43 9.98 24.14
C ASN A 289 6.90 10.04 24.30
N TRP A 290 6.26 8.88 24.18
CA TRP A 290 4.85 8.70 24.52
C TRP A 290 4.66 8.82 26.03
N ASP A 291 3.77 9.72 26.47
CA ASP A 291 3.46 9.95 27.89
C ASP A 291 2.15 9.29 28.37
N GLY A 292 1.45 8.59 27.47
CA GLY A 292 0.11 8.03 27.71
C GLY A 292 -1.01 8.80 27.02
N GLU A 293 -0.75 10.02 26.52
CA GLU A 293 -1.74 10.86 25.83
C GLU A 293 -1.20 11.45 24.51
N LYS A 294 0.08 11.82 24.49
CA LYS A 294 0.75 12.43 23.33
C LYS A 294 2.20 12.02 23.19
N PHE A 295 2.72 12.17 21.99
CA PHE A 295 4.15 12.17 21.73
C PHE A 295 4.71 13.58 21.88
N SER A 296 5.89 13.68 22.48
CA SER A 296 6.58 14.98 22.67
C SER A 296 6.83 15.77 21.38
N ASN A 297 6.89 15.09 20.22
CA ASN A 297 7.29 15.67 18.95
C ASN A 297 6.20 15.69 17.86
N GLU A 298 4.91 15.54 18.21
CA GLU A 298 3.80 15.48 17.24
C GLU A 298 3.79 16.64 16.25
N LYS A 299 3.99 17.88 16.72
CA LYS A 299 4.01 19.07 15.84
C LYS A 299 5.08 18.96 14.75
N LYS A 300 6.28 18.47 15.10
CA LYS A 300 7.39 18.29 14.16
C LYS A 300 7.10 17.13 13.20
N TRP A 301 6.59 16.02 13.73
CA TRP A 301 6.17 14.85 12.95
C TRP A 301 5.11 15.24 11.91
N PHE A 302 4.08 15.97 12.33
CA PHE A 302 2.99 16.44 11.49
C PHE A 302 3.48 17.36 10.39
N LYS A 303 4.35 18.35 10.72
CA LYS A 303 4.95 19.25 9.72
C LYS A 303 5.74 18.49 8.67
N TYR A 304 6.52 17.48 9.08
CA TYR A 304 7.28 16.63 8.19
C TYR A 304 6.35 15.81 7.28
N TYR A 305 5.45 15.00 7.86
CA TYR A 305 4.61 14.09 7.08
C TYR A 305 3.54 14.80 6.25
N LYS A 306 3.11 16.01 6.62
CA LYS A 306 2.23 16.81 5.75
C LYS A 306 2.90 17.19 4.43
N LYS A 307 4.22 17.48 4.44
CA LYS A 307 5.00 17.71 3.22
C LYS A 307 5.11 16.43 2.39
N GLN A 308 5.44 15.31 3.05
CA GLN A 308 5.59 14.00 2.40
C GLN A 308 4.25 13.56 1.77
N LEU A 309 3.15 13.65 2.53
CA LEU A 309 1.80 13.31 2.09
C LEU A 309 1.38 14.13 0.86
N LYS A 310 1.61 15.45 0.87
CA LYS A 310 1.33 16.30 -0.29
C LYS A 310 2.04 15.82 -1.55
N ASN A 311 3.34 15.55 -1.46
CA ASN A 311 4.14 15.11 -2.59
C ASN A 311 3.70 13.71 -3.06
N ASN A 312 3.40 12.82 -2.13
CA ASN A 312 2.87 11.50 -2.41
C ASN A 312 1.51 11.57 -3.13
N THR A 313 0.57 12.40 -2.66
CA THR A 313 -0.72 12.60 -3.33
C THR A 313 -0.55 13.17 -4.73
N ALA A 314 0.43 14.05 -4.96
CA ALA A 314 0.74 14.51 -6.31
C ALA A 314 1.21 13.36 -7.22
N PHE A 315 2.05 12.44 -6.73
CA PHE A 315 2.46 11.24 -7.46
C PHE A 315 1.30 10.30 -7.74
N TYR A 316 0.43 10.08 -6.75
CA TYR A 316 -0.77 9.28 -6.91
C TYR A 316 -1.67 9.84 -8.03
N VAL A 317 -2.02 11.13 -7.95
CA VAL A 317 -2.88 11.81 -8.93
C VAL A 317 -2.25 11.79 -10.32
N TYR A 318 -0.93 11.99 -10.43
CA TYR A 318 -0.21 11.86 -11.69
C TYR A 318 -0.32 10.43 -12.26
N SER A 319 -0.13 9.41 -11.43
CA SER A 319 -0.15 8.00 -11.86
C SER A 319 -1.53 7.53 -12.33
N ARG A 320 -2.61 8.13 -11.82
CA ARG A 320 -4.00 7.72 -12.06
C ARG A 320 -4.50 8.00 -13.48
N SER A 321 -3.87 8.92 -14.21
CA SER A 321 -4.30 9.22 -15.58
C SER A 321 -3.12 9.66 -16.44
N ARG A 322 -2.99 9.07 -17.63
CA ARG A 322 -1.97 9.40 -18.64
C ARG A 322 -2.27 10.69 -19.42
N LYS A 323 -3.24 11.49 -18.98
CA LYS A 323 -3.64 12.73 -19.65
C LYS A 323 -2.82 13.92 -19.13
N PRO A 324 -2.56 14.96 -19.96
CA PRO A 324 -1.87 16.18 -19.52
C PRO A 324 -2.48 16.85 -18.29
N ILE A 325 -3.81 16.69 -18.10
CA ILE A 325 -4.52 17.22 -16.92
C ILE A 325 -3.98 16.65 -15.60
N SER A 326 -3.50 15.40 -15.56
CA SER A 326 -2.97 14.81 -14.33
C SER A 326 -1.64 15.45 -13.92
N VAL A 327 -0.81 15.83 -14.91
CA VAL A 327 0.42 16.58 -14.67
C VAL A 327 0.07 17.93 -14.07
N PHE A 328 -0.88 18.64 -14.68
CA PHE A 328 -1.36 19.92 -14.16
C PHE A 328 -1.89 19.78 -12.72
N LEU A 329 -2.74 18.79 -12.44
CA LEU A 329 -3.26 18.55 -11.10
C LEU A 329 -2.16 18.23 -10.09
N ALA A 330 -1.20 17.38 -10.44
CA ALA A 330 -0.06 17.07 -9.57
C ALA A 330 0.76 18.33 -9.24
N ILE A 331 1.00 19.21 -10.22
CA ILE A 331 1.65 20.50 -10.03
C ILE A 331 0.81 21.40 -9.09
N MET A 332 -0.50 21.48 -9.32
CA MET A 332 -1.40 22.28 -8.48
C MET A 332 -1.45 21.77 -7.02
N ILE A 333 -1.39 20.46 -6.81
CA ILE A 333 -1.28 19.84 -5.48
C ILE A 333 0.06 20.23 -4.84
N TYR A 334 1.17 20.12 -5.58
CA TYR A 334 2.50 20.49 -5.10
C TYR A 334 2.56 21.95 -4.62
N PHE A 335 1.90 22.87 -5.33
CA PHE A 335 1.78 24.29 -4.96
C PHE A 335 0.60 24.61 -4.02
N ASN A 336 -0.02 23.61 -3.38
CA ASN A 336 -1.07 23.74 -2.35
C ASN A 336 -2.43 24.31 -2.79
N PHE A 337 -2.74 24.38 -4.09
CA PHE A 337 -4.00 24.97 -4.56
C PHE A 337 -5.25 24.23 -4.05
N TYR A 338 -5.14 22.92 -3.79
CA TYR A 338 -6.25 22.07 -3.35
C TYR A 338 -6.19 21.65 -1.88
N LYS A 339 -5.41 22.35 -1.03
CA LYS A 339 -5.17 21.96 0.38
C LYS A 339 -6.46 21.67 1.16
N LYS A 340 -7.52 22.47 0.98
CA LYS A 340 -8.81 22.31 1.67
C LYS A 340 -9.64 21.11 1.18
N ILE A 341 -9.38 20.60 -0.02
CA ILE A 341 -10.11 19.46 -0.58
C ILE A 341 -9.40 18.15 -0.22
N LEU A 342 -8.07 18.20 -0.21
CA LEU A 342 -7.21 17.05 0.06
C LEU A 342 -7.21 16.63 1.54
N ASP A 343 -7.56 17.54 2.46
CA ASP A 343 -7.76 17.26 3.88
C ASP A 343 -6.58 16.51 4.55
N PHE A 344 -5.34 16.87 4.20
CA PHE A 344 -4.14 16.26 4.78
C PHE A 344 -4.10 16.33 6.31
N ASP A 345 -4.59 17.43 6.88
CA ASP A 345 -4.63 17.62 8.34
C ASP A 345 -5.59 16.63 9.01
N LEU A 346 -6.75 16.38 8.38
CA LEU A 346 -7.73 15.42 8.87
C LEU A 346 -7.15 14.00 8.84
N LEU A 347 -6.60 13.58 7.70
CA LEU A 347 -6.15 12.20 7.51
C LEU A 347 -4.96 11.85 8.41
N LEU A 348 -3.96 12.72 8.50
CA LEU A 348 -2.81 12.50 9.41
C LEU A 348 -3.22 12.56 10.88
N GLY A 349 -4.15 13.46 11.24
CA GLY A 349 -4.70 13.55 12.59
C GLY A 349 -5.43 12.26 12.99
N LEU A 350 -6.35 11.79 12.13
CA LEU A 350 -7.10 10.55 12.37
C LEU A 350 -6.17 9.32 12.46
N PHE A 351 -5.14 9.24 11.62
CA PHE A 351 -4.16 8.17 11.69
C PHE A 351 -3.35 8.19 12.98
N LEU A 352 -2.86 9.37 13.39
CA LEU A 352 -2.12 9.54 14.64
C LEU A 352 -3.00 9.20 15.86
N ASP A 353 -4.23 9.70 15.90
CA ASP A 353 -5.19 9.39 16.96
C ASP A 353 -5.47 7.88 17.04
N ALA A 354 -5.60 7.22 15.90
CA ALA A 354 -5.80 5.77 15.87
C ALA A 354 -4.57 5.02 16.41
N LEU A 355 -3.34 5.49 16.13
CA LEU A 355 -2.11 4.88 16.67
C LEU A 355 -2.05 5.02 18.19
N LYS A 356 -2.39 6.19 18.72
CA LYS A 356 -2.43 6.46 20.17
C LYS A 356 -3.39 5.53 20.90
N LEU A 357 -4.53 5.20 20.30
CA LEU A 357 -5.52 4.27 20.86
C LEU A 357 -5.04 2.80 20.90
N LYS A 358 -3.90 2.49 20.27
CA LYS A 358 -3.38 1.13 20.12
C LYS A 358 -2.07 0.87 20.86
N ILE A 359 -1.47 1.91 21.44
CA ILE A 359 -0.25 1.84 22.26
C ILE A 359 -0.66 1.86 23.72
#